data_AF-A0A5B7G638-F1
#
_entry.id   AF-A0A5B7G638-F1
#
_cell.length_a   1.000
_cell.length_b   1.000
_cell.length_c   1.000
_cell.angle_alpha   90.00
_cell.angle_beta   90.00
_cell.angle_gamma   90.00
#
_symmetry.space_group_name_H-M   'P 1'
#
loop_
_entity.id
_entity.type
_entity.pdbx_description
1 polymer ?
#
loop_
_entity_poly.entity_id
_entity_poly.type
_entity_poly.pdbx_seq_one_letter_code
_entity_poly.pdbx_strand_id
1 'polypeptide(L)'
;MSSSPSVTPMSLVTEDHVQAALTSDKGAAAQLTAWKIVDFTKKGDNYSCLVTSVVVKYEFDGKSSEVVYVVKINTGKTFGHPDLLQIAFQKERNFFLDIAPQINSVLKKIGHTEIQVPKCFHTSLKKGKEVIFLEDLRARGYKMADRKQGLDKAHITLVLRELARLHAASLLLQNKTPDEDLGEKYPYLKIGMAYCIKNYDAMKNLIKESVVLAQNIIKKVGGYERVTAWIDMIIPRLTDIFEELECGDPRVVCHGDCWINNLLFR
;
A
#
# COMPACT_ATOMS: atom_id res chain seq x y z
N MET A 1 25.18 13.10 -23.68
CA MET A 1 24.32 12.19 -22.88
C MET A 1 22.92 12.31 -23.44
N SER A 2 22.43 11.28 -24.15
CA SER A 2 21.07 11.34 -24.71
C SER A 2 20.07 11.28 -23.58
N SER A 3 19.22 12.31 -23.48
CA SER A 3 18.05 12.28 -22.61
C SER A 3 17.12 11.20 -23.13
N SER A 4 16.95 10.13 -22.36
CA SER A 4 15.89 9.17 -22.58
C SER A 4 14.56 9.95 -22.63
N PRO A 5 13.65 9.69 -23.58
CA PRO A 5 12.36 10.37 -23.59
C PRO A 5 11.66 10.12 -22.25
N SER A 6 11.16 11.20 -21.63
CA SER A 6 10.47 11.13 -20.35
C SER A 6 9.20 10.29 -20.50
N VAL A 7 9.27 9.03 -20.10
CA VAL A 7 8.13 8.10 -20.07
C VAL A 7 7.09 8.70 -19.10
N THR A 8 5.89 9.02 -19.59
CA THR A 8 4.82 9.46 -18.72
C THR A 8 4.38 8.28 -17.86
N PRO A 9 4.13 8.43 -16.55
CA PRO A 9 3.78 7.30 -15.69
C PRO A 9 2.61 6.48 -16.25
N MET A 10 1.59 7.14 -16.83
CA MET A 10 0.46 6.47 -17.46
C MET A 10 0.83 5.51 -18.60
N SER A 11 1.92 5.77 -19.33
CA SER A 11 2.39 4.87 -20.40
C SER A 11 2.98 3.54 -19.89
N LEU A 12 3.13 3.37 -18.57
CA LEU A 12 3.49 2.09 -17.96
C LEU A 12 2.32 1.09 -17.93
N VAL A 13 1.10 1.57 -18.08
CA VAL A 13 -0.07 0.71 -18.29
C VAL A 13 -0.10 0.34 -19.77
N THR A 14 0.03 -0.95 -20.06
CA THR A 14 0.03 -1.51 -21.42
C THR A 14 -1.21 -2.37 -21.63
N GLU A 15 -1.55 -2.65 -22.88
CA GLU A 15 -2.64 -3.56 -23.23
C GLU A 15 -2.42 -4.95 -22.64
N ASP A 16 -1.18 -5.45 -22.62
CA ASP A 16 -0.84 -6.74 -21.99
C ASP A 16 -1.20 -6.78 -20.50
N HIS A 17 -0.92 -5.70 -19.76
CA HIS A 17 -1.30 -5.60 -18.34
C HIS A 17 -2.82 -5.61 -18.18
N VAL A 18 -3.54 -4.91 -19.05
CA VAL A 18 -5.01 -4.84 -19.05
C VAL A 18 -5.64 -6.19 -19.39
N GLN A 19 -5.14 -6.86 -20.43
CA GLN A 19 -5.58 -8.19 -20.82
C GLN A 19 -5.31 -9.21 -19.71
N ALA A 20 -4.14 -9.16 -19.06
CA ALA A 20 -3.83 -10.05 -17.94
C ALA A 20 -4.77 -9.85 -16.75
N ALA A 21 -5.07 -8.60 -16.39
CA ALA A 21 -6.04 -8.29 -15.34
C ALA A 21 -7.45 -8.76 -15.71
N LEU A 22 -7.90 -8.51 -16.95
CA LEU A 22 -9.20 -8.96 -17.46
C LEU A 22 -9.33 -10.49 -17.43
N THR A 23 -8.32 -11.21 -17.91
CA THR A 23 -8.30 -12.67 -17.88
C THR A 23 -8.34 -13.20 -16.44
N SER A 24 -7.64 -12.55 -15.50
CA SER A 24 -7.67 -12.96 -14.09
C SER A 24 -9.02 -12.69 -13.41
N ASP A 25 -9.73 -11.62 -13.78
CA ASP A 25 -11.04 -11.27 -13.20
C ASP A 25 -12.19 -12.07 -13.83
N LYS A 26 -12.26 -12.09 -15.17
CA LYS A 26 -13.41 -12.59 -15.94
C LYS A 26 -13.17 -13.95 -16.62
N GLY A 27 -11.95 -14.46 -16.56
CA GLY A 27 -11.54 -15.70 -17.23
C GLY A 27 -11.12 -15.48 -18.69
N ALA A 28 -10.49 -16.50 -19.27
CA ALA A 28 -9.90 -16.44 -20.61
C ALA A 28 -10.92 -16.27 -21.76
N ALA A 29 -12.21 -16.49 -21.50
CA ALA A 29 -13.27 -16.27 -22.48
C ALA A 29 -13.64 -14.79 -22.64
N ALA A 30 -13.22 -13.91 -21.72
CA ALA A 30 -13.44 -12.48 -21.83
C ALA A 30 -12.47 -11.85 -22.85
N GLN A 31 -13.02 -11.31 -23.93
CA GLN A 31 -12.25 -10.73 -25.02
C GLN A 31 -12.17 -9.22 -24.86
N LEU A 32 -10.96 -8.69 -24.69
CA LEU A 32 -10.73 -7.24 -24.61
C LEU A 32 -11.13 -6.59 -25.94
N THR A 33 -11.97 -5.55 -25.89
CA THR A 33 -12.39 -4.81 -27.09
C THR A 33 -11.90 -3.35 -27.09
N ALA A 34 -11.82 -2.73 -25.91
CA ALA A 34 -11.24 -1.40 -25.75
C ALA A 34 -10.85 -1.15 -24.30
N TRP A 35 -9.90 -0.23 -24.08
CA TRP A 35 -9.59 0.26 -22.75
C TRP A 35 -9.14 1.71 -22.77
N LYS A 36 -9.27 2.39 -21.64
CA LYS A 36 -8.77 3.75 -21.46
C LYS A 36 -8.42 4.04 -20.01
N ILE A 37 -7.42 4.90 -19.81
CA ILE A 37 -7.09 5.46 -18.50
C ILE A 37 -8.01 6.65 -18.25
N VAL A 38 -8.59 6.71 -17.05
CA VAL A 38 -9.41 7.82 -16.57
C VAL A 38 -8.80 8.29 -15.26
N ASP A 39 -8.28 9.52 -15.27
CA ASP A 39 -7.80 10.13 -14.04
C ASP A 39 -8.98 10.36 -13.09
N PHE A 40 -8.78 10.04 -11.83
CA PHE A 40 -9.81 10.17 -10.80
C PHE A 40 -9.26 10.66 -9.46
N THR A 41 -7.95 10.91 -9.37
CA THR A 41 -7.33 11.33 -8.11
C THR A 41 -7.23 12.83 -8.04
N LYS A 42 -7.48 13.40 -6.87
CA LYS A 42 -7.28 14.82 -6.61
C LYS A 42 -5.85 15.06 -6.19
N LYS A 43 -5.40 16.32 -6.35
CA LYS A 43 -4.08 16.75 -5.88
C LYS A 43 -3.93 16.44 -4.39
N GLY A 44 -2.97 15.56 -4.08
CA GLY A 44 -2.63 15.17 -2.72
C GLY A 44 -3.27 13.87 -2.23
N ASP A 45 -4.09 13.20 -3.04
CA ASP A 45 -4.62 11.86 -2.70
C ASP A 45 -3.50 10.82 -2.67
N ASN A 46 -2.49 10.98 -3.53
CA ASN A 46 -1.33 10.11 -3.59
C ASN A 46 -0.03 10.91 -3.50
N TYR A 47 0.93 10.40 -2.73
CA TYR A 47 2.22 11.06 -2.52
C TYR A 47 3.33 10.41 -3.36
N SER A 48 3.41 9.07 -3.27
CA SER A 48 4.51 8.26 -3.81
C SER A 48 4.27 7.72 -5.21
N CYS A 49 3.02 7.40 -5.52
CA CYS A 49 2.61 6.71 -6.74
C CYS A 49 1.51 7.50 -7.44
N LEU A 50 1.27 7.18 -8.69
CA LEU A 50 0.05 7.58 -9.37
C LEU A 50 -0.97 6.46 -9.17
N VAL A 51 -2.19 6.82 -8.81
CA VAL A 51 -3.32 5.90 -8.79
C VAL A 51 -4.33 6.41 -9.81
N THR A 52 -4.81 5.55 -10.69
CA THR A 52 -5.71 5.94 -11.79
C THR A 52 -6.71 4.83 -12.10
N SER A 53 -7.80 5.15 -12.80
CA SER A 53 -8.80 4.16 -13.19
C SER A 53 -8.46 3.66 -14.59
N VAL A 54 -8.57 2.37 -14.81
CA VAL A 54 -8.55 1.78 -16.14
C VAL A 54 -9.93 1.21 -16.42
N VAL A 55 -10.64 1.83 -17.35
CA VAL A 55 -11.93 1.36 -17.82
C VAL A 55 -11.67 0.37 -18.95
N VAL A 56 -12.21 -0.83 -18.81
CA VAL A 56 -12.00 -1.96 -19.72
C VAL A 56 -13.33 -2.43 -20.27
N LYS A 57 -13.48 -2.35 -21.59
CA LYS A 57 -14.61 -2.91 -22.33
C LYS A 57 -14.22 -4.26 -22.87
N TYR A 58 -15.11 -5.23 -22.72
CA TYR A 58 -14.87 -6.59 -23.14
C TYR A 58 -16.16 -7.26 -23.63
N GLU A 59 -16.00 -8.32 -24.40
CA GLU A 59 -17.09 -9.22 -24.77
C GLU A 59 -16.98 -10.52 -23.98
N PHE A 60 -18.11 -11.01 -23.48
CA PHE A 60 -18.22 -12.28 -22.79
C PHE A 60 -19.61 -12.88 -23.08
N ASP A 61 -19.66 -14.13 -23.53
CA ASP A 61 -20.90 -14.81 -23.94
C ASP A 61 -21.77 -13.98 -24.93
N GLY A 62 -21.12 -13.34 -25.90
CA GLY A 62 -21.79 -12.51 -26.92
C GLY A 62 -22.38 -11.19 -26.39
N LYS A 63 -22.06 -10.80 -25.15
CA LYS A 63 -22.51 -9.53 -24.54
C LYS A 63 -21.33 -8.59 -24.32
N SER A 64 -21.47 -7.35 -24.76
CA SER A 64 -20.55 -6.27 -24.40
C SER A 64 -20.75 -5.87 -22.94
N SER A 65 -19.65 -5.85 -22.19
CA SER A 65 -19.59 -5.53 -20.77
C SER A 65 -18.46 -4.54 -20.47
N GLU A 66 -18.49 -3.94 -19.29
CA GLU A 66 -17.46 -3.00 -18.83
C GLU A 66 -17.06 -3.34 -17.39
N VAL A 67 -15.76 -3.22 -17.10
CA VAL A 67 -15.20 -3.31 -15.75
C VAL A 67 -14.20 -2.19 -15.54
N VAL A 68 -14.05 -1.72 -14.30
CA VAL A 68 -13.09 -0.69 -13.91
C VAL A 68 -12.10 -1.28 -12.93
N TYR A 69 -10.82 -1.06 -13.20
CA TYR A 69 -9.73 -1.38 -12.27
C TYR A 69 -9.13 -0.11 -11.69
N VAL A 70 -8.74 -0.14 -10.42
CA VAL A 70 -7.87 0.86 -9.81
C VAL A 70 -6.43 0.42 -10.01
N VAL A 71 -5.63 1.25 -10.69
CA VAL A 71 -4.26 0.91 -11.05
C VAL A 71 -3.29 1.84 -10.34
N LYS A 72 -2.41 1.25 -9.54
CA LYS A 72 -1.28 1.92 -8.91
C LYS A 72 -0.06 1.80 -9.80
N ILE A 73 0.62 2.91 -10.05
CA ILE A 73 1.67 3.04 -11.05
C ILE A 73 2.90 3.70 -10.43
N ASN A 74 4.08 3.12 -10.67
CA ASN A 74 5.35 3.73 -10.29
C ASN A 74 5.56 5.03 -11.07
N THR A 75 5.81 6.14 -10.35
CA THR A 75 6.01 7.47 -10.97
C THR A 75 7.48 7.83 -11.19
N GLY A 76 8.40 6.96 -10.82
CA GLY A 76 9.83 7.24 -10.75
C GLY A 76 10.21 8.17 -9.59
N LYS A 77 9.27 8.60 -8.74
CA LYS A 77 9.56 9.41 -7.54
C LYS A 77 10.20 8.54 -6.47
N THR A 78 11.52 8.62 -6.36
CA THR A 78 12.31 7.66 -5.60
C THR A 78 12.39 7.91 -4.09
N PHE A 79 11.75 8.93 -3.50
CA PHE A 79 11.97 9.29 -2.07
C PHE A 79 13.45 9.36 -1.67
N GLY A 80 14.30 9.78 -2.61
CA GLY A 80 15.75 9.81 -2.44
C GLY A 80 16.46 8.46 -2.62
N HIS A 81 15.75 7.34 -2.80
CA HIS A 81 16.35 6.06 -3.20
C HIS A 81 15.40 5.14 -4.00
N PRO A 82 15.73 4.74 -5.25
CA PRO A 82 14.82 4.01 -6.15
C PRO A 82 14.28 2.70 -5.56
N ASP A 83 15.09 2.03 -4.73
CA ASP A 83 14.70 0.74 -4.15
C ASP A 83 13.57 0.86 -3.11
N LEU A 84 13.36 2.02 -2.48
CA LEU A 84 12.29 2.19 -1.49
C LEU A 84 10.90 2.00 -2.12
N LEU A 85 10.73 2.53 -3.33
CA LEU A 85 9.50 2.37 -4.07
C LEU A 85 9.35 0.94 -4.58
N GLN A 86 10.44 0.33 -5.05
CA GLN A 86 10.45 -1.07 -5.45
C GLN A 86 10.05 -2.00 -4.29
N ILE A 87 10.59 -1.76 -3.08
CA ILE A 87 10.24 -2.48 -1.86
C ILE A 87 8.74 -2.34 -1.56
N ALA A 88 8.18 -1.13 -1.66
CA ALA A 88 6.75 -0.91 -1.42
C ALA A 88 5.87 -1.71 -2.39
N PHE A 89 6.15 -1.66 -3.70
CA PHE A 89 5.42 -2.44 -4.71
C PHE A 89 5.58 -3.96 -4.51
N GLN A 90 6.78 -4.42 -4.16
CA GLN A 90 7.03 -5.83 -3.88
C GLN A 90 6.23 -6.31 -2.66
N LYS A 91 6.18 -5.52 -1.59
CA LYS A 91 5.40 -5.84 -0.39
C LYS A 91 3.91 -5.88 -0.67
N GLU A 92 3.39 -4.93 -1.45
CA GLU A 92 1.97 -4.94 -1.83
C GLU A 92 1.61 -6.14 -2.70
N ARG A 93 2.43 -6.46 -3.72
CA ARG A 93 2.23 -7.69 -4.51
C ARG A 93 2.18 -8.91 -3.61
N ASN A 94 3.18 -9.09 -2.75
CA ASN A 94 3.29 -10.27 -1.91
C ASN A 94 2.14 -10.34 -0.89
N PHE A 95 1.69 -9.19 -0.38
CA PHE A 95 0.51 -9.15 0.46
C PHE A 95 -0.73 -9.66 -0.28
N PHE A 96 -1.03 -9.12 -1.47
CA PHE A 96 -2.23 -9.48 -2.21
C PHE A 96 -2.20 -10.90 -2.80
N LEU A 97 -1.05 -11.35 -3.32
CA LEU A 97 -0.94 -12.62 -4.03
C LEU A 97 -0.53 -13.79 -3.13
N ASP A 98 0.18 -13.54 -2.03
CA ASP A 98 0.70 -14.61 -1.17
C ASP A 98 0.02 -14.60 0.22
N ILE A 99 0.07 -13.49 0.95
CA ILE A 99 -0.36 -13.45 2.37
C ILE A 99 -1.87 -13.41 2.53
N ALA A 100 -2.58 -12.51 1.85
CA ALA A 100 -4.02 -12.34 1.98
C ALA A 100 -4.80 -13.63 1.64
N PRO A 101 -4.47 -14.38 0.56
CA PRO A 101 -5.12 -15.66 0.28
C PRO A 101 -4.90 -16.71 1.39
N GLN A 102 -3.72 -16.76 1.98
CA GLN A 102 -3.42 -17.68 3.09
C GLN A 102 -4.18 -17.31 4.37
N ILE A 103 -4.23 -16.02 4.70
CA ILE A 103 -5.06 -15.48 5.79
C ILE A 103 -6.53 -15.85 5.58
N ASN A 104 -7.06 -15.61 4.38
CA ASN A 104 -8.44 -15.92 4.04
C ASN A 104 -8.72 -17.44 4.11
N SER A 105 -7.76 -18.28 3.70
CA SER A 105 -7.86 -19.73 3.83
C SER A 105 -7.98 -20.19 5.27
N VAL A 106 -7.16 -19.66 6.20
CA VAL A 106 -7.25 -20.05 7.62
C VAL A 106 -8.49 -19.52 8.31
N LEU A 107 -8.99 -18.34 7.92
CA LEU A 107 -10.27 -17.77 8.39
C LEU A 107 -11.46 -18.60 7.91
N LYS A 108 -11.48 -18.99 6.63
CA LYS A 108 -12.56 -19.82 6.06
C LYS A 108 -12.68 -21.17 6.77
N LYS A 109 -11.54 -21.80 7.12
CA LYS A 109 -11.52 -23.08 7.87
C LYS A 109 -12.16 -23.00 9.25
N ILE A 110 -12.28 -21.81 9.84
CA ILE A 110 -12.93 -21.60 11.14
C ILE A 110 -14.30 -20.90 11.01
N GLY A 111 -14.86 -20.82 9.80
CA GLY A 111 -16.18 -20.23 9.56
C GLY A 111 -16.21 -18.70 9.57
N HIS A 112 -15.06 -18.03 9.50
CA HIS A 112 -14.98 -16.56 9.43
C HIS A 112 -14.93 -16.06 7.98
N THR A 113 -15.40 -14.83 7.77
CA THR A 113 -15.30 -14.15 6.46
C THR A 113 -13.85 -13.74 6.13
N GLU A 114 -13.62 -13.33 4.89
CA GLU A 114 -12.32 -12.81 4.44
C GLU A 114 -12.00 -11.44 5.06
N ILE A 115 -10.72 -11.08 5.11
CA ILE A 115 -10.28 -9.73 5.47
C ILE A 115 -10.76 -8.71 4.44
N GLN A 116 -11.00 -7.47 4.86
CA GLN A 116 -11.53 -6.41 3.99
C GLN A 116 -10.42 -5.73 3.17
N VAL A 117 -10.03 -6.35 2.06
CA VAL A 117 -9.06 -5.81 1.10
C VAL A 117 -9.60 -5.94 -0.34
N PRO A 118 -9.23 -5.06 -1.28
CA PRO A 118 -9.62 -5.23 -2.68
C PRO A 118 -8.97 -6.48 -3.27
N LYS A 119 -9.63 -7.10 -4.25
CA LYS A 119 -8.98 -8.14 -5.06
C LYS A 119 -7.84 -7.54 -5.89
N CYS A 120 -6.79 -8.32 -6.10
CA CYS A 120 -5.70 -7.98 -7.01
C CYS A 120 -5.77 -8.88 -8.25
N PHE A 121 -5.81 -8.28 -9.43
CA PHE A 121 -5.98 -9.00 -10.70
C PHE A 121 -4.69 -9.11 -11.49
N HIS A 122 -3.75 -8.17 -11.31
CA HIS A 122 -2.48 -8.21 -12.01
C HIS A 122 -1.41 -7.39 -11.29
N THR A 123 -0.16 -7.84 -11.36
CA THR A 123 1.01 -7.08 -10.90
C THR A 123 2.16 -7.24 -11.88
N SER A 124 2.87 -6.15 -12.17
CA SER A 124 4.16 -6.18 -12.85
C SER A 124 5.19 -5.50 -11.95
N LEU A 125 6.30 -6.20 -11.68
CA LEU A 125 7.39 -5.69 -10.83
C LEU A 125 8.67 -5.39 -11.63
N LYS A 126 8.53 -5.11 -12.93
CA LYS A 126 9.66 -4.66 -13.74
C LYS A 126 10.19 -3.36 -13.14
N LYS A 127 11.45 -3.38 -12.68
CA LYS A 127 12.08 -2.27 -11.95
C LYS A 127 11.88 -0.93 -12.67
N GLY A 128 11.32 0.05 -11.97
CA GLY A 128 11.00 1.39 -12.48
C GLY A 128 9.78 1.46 -13.41
N LYS A 129 9.04 0.35 -13.56
CA LYS A 129 7.84 0.21 -14.41
C LYS A 129 6.74 -0.56 -13.68
N GLU A 130 6.74 -0.54 -12.36
CA GLU A 130 5.87 -1.34 -11.53
C GLU A 130 4.42 -0.86 -11.63
N VAL A 131 3.50 -1.81 -11.74
CA VAL A 131 2.04 -1.57 -11.77
C VAL A 131 1.29 -2.64 -10.98
N ILE A 132 0.20 -2.24 -10.32
CA ILE A 132 -0.71 -3.13 -9.57
C ILE A 132 -2.15 -2.80 -9.96
N PHE A 133 -2.92 -3.80 -10.38
CA PHE A 133 -4.33 -3.69 -10.76
C PHE A 133 -5.21 -4.27 -9.65
N LEU A 134 -6.05 -3.42 -9.08
CA LEU A 134 -6.92 -3.73 -7.97
C LEU A 134 -8.41 -3.56 -8.34
N GLU A 135 -9.27 -4.23 -7.59
CA GLU A 135 -10.72 -4.04 -7.62
C GLU A 135 -11.11 -2.58 -7.35
N ASP A 136 -11.99 -2.06 -8.19
CA ASP A 136 -12.65 -0.79 -7.91
C ASP A 136 -13.79 -0.96 -6.90
N LEU A 137 -13.51 -0.61 -5.64
CA LEU A 137 -14.49 -0.69 -4.55
C LEU A 137 -15.58 0.39 -4.63
N ARG A 138 -15.43 1.43 -5.47
CA ARG A 138 -16.42 2.53 -5.57
C ARG A 138 -17.76 2.04 -6.11
N ALA A 139 -17.74 1.07 -7.03
CA ALA A 139 -18.97 0.44 -7.55
C ALA A 139 -19.79 -0.23 -6.44
N ARG A 140 -19.15 -0.62 -5.32
CA ARG A 140 -19.79 -1.20 -4.14
C ARG A 140 -20.20 -0.15 -3.09
N GLY A 141 -20.07 1.14 -3.41
CA GLY A 141 -20.45 2.28 -2.57
C GLY A 141 -19.36 2.76 -1.61
N TYR A 142 -18.14 2.19 -1.67
CA TYR A 142 -17.04 2.61 -0.82
C TYR A 142 -16.52 4.00 -1.18
N LYS A 143 -16.20 4.81 -0.17
CA LYS A 143 -15.72 6.19 -0.34
C LYS A 143 -14.52 6.45 0.57
N MET A 144 -13.63 7.31 0.11
CA MET A 144 -12.53 7.82 0.92
C MET A 144 -13.03 8.92 1.85
N ALA A 145 -12.55 8.92 3.09
CA ALA A 145 -12.86 9.99 4.05
C ALA A 145 -12.03 11.26 3.75
N ASP A 146 -12.55 12.43 4.13
CA ASP A 146 -11.81 13.69 3.96
C ASP A 146 -10.67 13.80 4.97
N ARG A 147 -9.43 13.66 4.48
CA ARG A 147 -8.22 13.78 5.31
C ARG A 147 -8.07 15.09 6.07
N LYS A 148 -8.70 16.18 5.62
CA LYS A 148 -8.65 17.46 6.33
C LYS A 148 -9.59 17.50 7.54
N GLN A 149 -10.66 16.71 7.50
CA GLN A 149 -11.61 16.57 8.60
C GLN A 149 -11.17 15.48 9.59
N GLY A 150 -10.39 14.50 9.12
CA GLY A 150 -9.99 13.35 9.91
C GLY A 150 -11.09 12.30 9.98
N LEU A 151 -10.91 11.30 10.85
CA LEU A 151 -11.88 10.24 11.06
C LEU A 151 -12.68 10.46 12.35
N ASP A 152 -14.00 10.26 12.27
CA ASP A 152 -14.83 10.20 13.47
C ASP A 152 -14.65 8.87 14.22
N LYS A 153 -15.26 8.78 15.41
CA LYS A 153 -15.19 7.58 16.25
C LYS A 153 -15.70 6.32 15.55
N ALA A 154 -16.74 6.42 14.72
CA ALA A 154 -17.31 5.25 14.04
C ALA A 154 -16.33 4.71 12.99
N HIS A 155 -15.76 5.60 12.18
CA HIS A 155 -14.73 5.25 11.21
C HIS A 155 -13.49 4.67 11.89
N ILE A 156 -12.98 5.30 12.95
CA ILE A 156 -11.83 4.78 13.72
C ILE A 156 -12.13 3.38 14.25
N THR A 157 -13.34 3.14 14.76
CA THR A 157 -13.75 1.83 15.27
C THR A 157 -13.71 0.76 14.17
N LEU A 158 -14.14 1.08 12.94
CA LEU A 158 -14.05 0.16 11.80
C LEU A 158 -12.59 -0.16 11.46
N VAL A 159 -11.73 0.85 11.40
CA VAL A 159 -10.29 0.68 11.11
C VAL A 159 -9.63 -0.20 12.17
N LEU A 160 -9.83 0.11 13.45
CA LEU A 160 -9.23 -0.65 14.54
C LEU A 160 -9.73 -2.11 14.57
N ARG A 161 -11.01 -2.35 14.24
CA ARG A 161 -11.56 -3.70 14.14
C ARG A 161 -10.91 -4.49 13.02
N GLU A 162 -10.74 -3.91 11.84
CA GLU A 162 -10.11 -4.61 10.71
C GLU A 162 -8.60 -4.79 10.92
N LEU A 163 -7.90 -3.84 11.55
CA LEU A 163 -6.50 -4.04 11.96
C LEU A 163 -6.36 -5.17 12.98
N ALA A 164 -7.22 -5.19 14.01
CA ALA A 164 -7.23 -6.27 15.00
C ALA A 164 -7.52 -7.63 14.34
N ARG A 165 -8.44 -7.67 13.38
CA ARG A 165 -8.74 -8.85 12.58
C ARG A 165 -7.53 -9.31 11.76
N LEU A 166 -6.85 -8.40 11.06
CA LEU A 166 -5.64 -8.71 10.29
C LEU A 166 -4.54 -9.28 11.20
N HIS A 167 -4.31 -8.67 12.35
CA HIS A 167 -3.32 -9.14 13.32
C HIS A 167 -3.68 -10.54 13.87
N ALA A 168 -4.93 -10.74 14.30
CA ALA A 168 -5.37 -12.03 14.82
C ALA A 168 -5.34 -13.13 13.75
N ALA A 169 -5.72 -12.82 12.52
CA ALA A 169 -5.75 -13.79 11.43
C ALA A 169 -4.35 -14.15 10.92
N SER A 170 -3.41 -13.22 10.92
CA SER A 170 -2.00 -13.52 10.63
C SER A 170 -1.33 -14.32 11.75
N LEU A 171 -1.67 -14.07 13.01
CA LEU A 171 -1.23 -14.92 14.12
C LEU A 171 -1.82 -16.33 14.02
N LEU A 172 -3.08 -16.47 13.61
CA LEU A 172 -3.70 -17.76 13.34
C LEU A 172 -2.97 -18.50 12.20
N LEU A 173 -2.57 -17.77 11.15
CA LEU A 173 -1.77 -18.34 10.06
C LEU A 173 -0.40 -18.83 10.56
N GLN A 174 0.27 -18.04 11.40
CA GLN A 174 1.54 -18.44 12.04
C GLN A 174 1.36 -19.75 12.83
N ASN A 175 0.35 -19.82 13.69
CA ASN A 175 0.10 -21.00 14.52
C ASN A 175 -0.30 -22.25 13.71
N LYS A 176 -0.82 -22.06 12.49
CA LYS A 176 -1.21 -23.14 11.56
C LYS A 176 -0.14 -23.47 10.52
N THR A 177 1.03 -22.88 10.62
CA THR A 177 2.21 -23.21 9.82
C THR A 177 3.24 -23.82 10.78
N PRO A 178 3.05 -25.08 11.22
CA PRO A 178 4.03 -25.74 12.09
C PRO A 178 5.37 -25.82 11.35
N ASP A 179 6.46 -25.65 12.09
CA ASP A 179 7.84 -25.82 11.63
C ASP A 179 8.43 -24.71 10.73
N GLU A 180 7.68 -23.65 10.43
CA GLU A 180 8.18 -22.46 9.73
C GLU A 180 7.64 -21.17 10.37
N ASP A 181 8.53 -20.36 10.96
CA ASP A 181 8.23 -18.98 11.30
C ASP A 181 7.86 -18.20 10.01
N LEU A 182 6.75 -17.47 10.01
CA LEU A 182 6.31 -16.71 8.82
C LEU A 182 7.34 -15.67 8.41
N GLY A 183 8.08 -15.09 9.36
CA GLY A 183 9.17 -14.17 9.07
C GLY A 183 10.35 -14.84 8.38
N GLU A 184 10.64 -16.11 8.68
CA GLU A 184 11.65 -16.91 7.98
C GLU A 184 11.18 -17.35 6.59
N LYS A 185 9.92 -17.81 6.49
CA LYS A 185 9.31 -18.19 5.21
C LYS A 185 9.15 -16.99 4.27
N TYR A 186 8.87 -15.83 4.84
CA TYR A 186 8.64 -14.58 4.12
C TYR A 186 9.53 -13.46 4.67
N PRO A 187 10.84 -13.44 4.34
CA PRO A 187 11.78 -12.45 4.88
C PRO A 187 11.39 -10.99 4.61
N TYR A 188 10.59 -10.73 3.57
CA TYR A 188 10.07 -9.39 3.28
C TYR A 188 9.14 -8.84 4.37
N LEU A 189 8.58 -9.70 5.24
CA LEU A 189 7.81 -9.26 6.41
C LEU A 189 8.71 -8.59 7.45
N LYS A 190 10.01 -8.91 7.47
CA LYS A 190 11.00 -8.27 8.35
C LYS A 190 11.47 -6.90 7.84
N ILE A 191 11.20 -6.58 6.57
CA ILE A 191 11.54 -5.28 5.95
C ILE A 191 10.52 -4.22 6.38
N GLY A 192 10.67 -3.71 7.59
CA GLY A 192 9.85 -2.65 8.19
C GLY A 192 10.43 -1.24 8.08
N MET A 193 9.79 -0.27 8.72
CA MET A 193 10.26 1.12 8.76
C MET A 193 11.66 1.23 9.39
N ALA A 194 11.92 0.48 10.47
CA ALA A 194 13.24 0.44 11.11
C ALA A 194 14.35 -0.04 10.15
N TYR A 195 14.10 -1.11 9.41
CA TYR A 195 15.00 -1.58 8.35
C TYR A 195 15.26 -0.47 7.32
N CYS A 196 14.21 0.19 6.84
CA CYS A 196 14.35 1.26 5.85
C CYS A 196 15.16 2.45 6.37
N ILE A 197 14.93 2.88 7.61
CA ILE A 197 15.68 3.97 8.27
C ILE A 197 17.17 3.61 8.41
N LYS A 198 17.48 2.36 8.79
CA LYS A 198 18.86 1.90 8.99
C LYS A 198 19.64 1.78 7.68
N ASN A 199 19.00 1.23 6.65
CA ASN A 199 19.68 0.84 5.41
C ASN A 199 19.62 1.89 4.30
N TYR A 200 18.77 2.92 4.43
CA TYR A 200 18.63 3.97 3.43
C TYR A 200 18.70 5.36 4.06
N ASP A 201 19.81 6.07 3.83
CA ASP A 201 20.01 7.44 4.35
C ASP A 201 18.93 8.41 3.89
N ALA A 202 18.36 8.19 2.70
CA ALA A 202 17.23 8.96 2.21
C ALA A 202 16.01 8.87 3.15
N MET A 203 15.68 7.66 3.64
CA MET A 203 14.61 7.49 4.65
C MET A 203 15.01 8.07 5.99
N LYS A 204 16.26 7.85 6.42
CA LYS A 204 16.79 8.41 7.67
C LYS A 204 16.63 9.93 7.70
N ASN A 205 17.08 10.60 6.63
CA ASN A 205 17.02 12.05 6.51
C ASN A 205 15.58 12.55 6.40
N LEU A 206 14.72 11.87 5.63
CA LEU A 206 13.30 12.20 5.54
C LEU A 206 12.62 12.21 6.91
N ILE A 207 12.89 11.22 7.76
CA ILE A 207 12.32 11.18 9.11
C ILE A 207 12.92 12.28 9.99
N LYS A 208 14.23 12.55 9.93
CA LYS A 208 14.85 13.68 10.67
C LYS A 208 14.21 15.02 10.30
N GLU A 209 14.08 15.30 9.02
CA GLU A 209 13.45 16.52 8.52
C GLU A 209 11.98 16.62 8.95
N SER A 210 11.26 15.50 8.97
CA SER A 210 9.87 15.45 9.44
C SER A 210 9.75 15.79 10.93
N VAL A 211 10.69 15.34 11.77
CA VAL A 211 10.73 15.69 13.21
C VAL A 211 11.02 17.18 13.40
N VAL A 212 11.97 17.75 12.65
CA VAL A 212 12.29 19.18 12.68
C VAL A 212 11.08 20.02 12.23
N LEU A 213 10.42 19.61 11.16
CA LEU A 213 9.20 20.27 10.69
C LEU A 213 8.09 20.22 11.74
N ALA A 214 7.86 19.06 12.35
CA ALA A 214 6.87 18.91 13.42
C ALA A 214 7.18 19.84 14.59
N GLN A 215 8.46 19.95 14.98
CA GLN A 215 8.87 20.88 16.02
C GLN A 215 8.55 22.34 15.66
N ASN A 216 8.89 22.78 14.45
CA ASN A 216 8.64 24.14 13.99
C ASN A 216 7.14 24.48 14.00
N ILE A 217 6.30 23.52 13.57
CA ILE A 217 4.84 23.67 13.61
C ILE A 217 4.36 23.81 15.05
N ILE A 218 4.80 22.92 15.96
CA ILE A 218 4.38 22.94 17.37
C ILE A 218 4.82 24.25 18.07
N LYS A 219 6.06 24.69 17.85
CA LYS A 219 6.58 25.98 18.36
C LYS A 219 5.72 27.15 17.89
N LYS A 220 5.28 27.13 16.62
CA LYS A 220 4.42 28.17 16.04
C LYS A 220 2.99 28.15 16.59
N VAL A 221 2.44 26.97 16.87
CA VAL A 221 1.10 26.82 17.45
C VAL A 221 1.06 27.26 18.92
N GLY A 222 2.10 26.95 19.69
CA GLY A 222 2.19 27.26 21.13
C GLY A 222 1.30 26.37 22.01
N GLY A 223 1.52 26.39 23.33
CA GLY A 223 0.73 25.61 24.30
C GLY A 223 1.13 24.14 24.44
N TYR A 224 2.30 23.77 23.89
CA TYR A 224 2.84 22.41 23.88
C TYR A 224 4.29 22.37 24.34
N GLU A 225 4.69 23.25 25.26
CA GLU A 225 6.07 23.51 25.66
C GLU A 225 6.78 22.22 26.12
N ARG A 226 6.06 21.33 26.81
CA ARG A 226 6.58 20.01 27.21
C ARG A 226 6.93 19.11 26.02
N VAL A 227 6.09 19.10 24.98
CA VAL A 227 6.32 18.33 23.75
C VAL A 227 7.49 18.94 22.98
N THR A 228 7.54 20.26 22.89
CA THR A 228 8.64 20.99 22.25
C THR A 228 9.97 20.69 22.92
N ALA A 229 10.05 20.80 24.26
CA ALA A 229 11.26 20.48 25.02
C ALA A 229 11.69 19.02 24.84
N TRP A 230 10.74 18.09 24.82
CA TRP A 230 11.03 16.68 24.54
C TRP A 230 11.60 16.46 23.13
N ILE A 231 11.04 17.13 22.12
CA ILE A 231 11.58 17.05 20.74
C ILE A 231 12.97 17.70 20.67
N ASP A 232 13.18 18.86 21.31
CA ASP A 232 14.50 19.52 21.40
C ASP A 232 15.57 18.59 22.01
N MET A 233 15.19 17.77 23.00
CA MET A 233 16.09 16.76 23.59
C MET A 233 16.37 15.58 22.65
N ILE A 234 15.40 15.20 21.80
CA ILE A 234 15.51 14.03 20.92
C ILE A 234 16.27 14.33 19.64
N ILE A 235 16.09 15.52 19.04
CA ILE A 235 16.69 15.88 17.75
C ILE A 235 18.19 15.56 17.68
N PRO A 236 19.03 15.95 18.66
CA PRO A 236 20.47 15.66 18.64
C PRO A 236 20.80 14.16 18.67
N ARG A 237 19.89 13.34 19.21
CA ARG A 237 20.04 11.90 19.40
C ARG A 237 19.33 11.06 18.34
N LEU A 238 18.68 11.69 17.34
CA LEU A 238 17.89 10.96 16.34
C LEU A 238 18.70 9.90 15.60
N THR A 239 19.97 10.17 15.28
CA THR A 239 20.84 9.17 14.64
C THR A 239 21.02 7.96 15.54
N ASP A 240 21.41 8.17 16.79
CA ASP A 240 21.64 7.08 17.76
C ASP A 240 20.36 6.27 17.99
N ILE A 241 19.22 6.96 18.16
CA ILE A 241 17.90 6.32 18.30
C ILE A 241 17.61 5.43 17.09
N PHE A 242 17.93 5.89 15.88
CA PHE A 242 17.73 5.09 14.67
C PHE A 242 18.66 3.89 14.56
N GLU A 243 19.88 4.00 15.07
CA GLU A 243 20.83 2.89 15.14
C GLU A 243 20.38 1.84 16.17
N GLU A 244 19.71 2.26 17.24
CA GLU A 244 19.10 1.39 18.26
C GLU A 244 17.78 0.73 17.80
N LEU A 245 17.17 1.15 16.68
CA LEU A 245 15.89 0.58 16.22
C LEU A 245 16.02 -0.90 15.81
N GLU A 246 15.52 -1.82 16.62
CA GLU A 246 15.50 -3.23 16.25
C GLU A 246 14.27 -3.59 15.40
N CYS A 247 14.51 -4.34 14.31
CA CYS A 247 13.46 -5.08 13.64
C CYS A 247 13.25 -6.38 14.43
N GLY A 248 12.36 -6.36 15.42
CA GLY A 248 11.95 -7.59 16.10
C GLY A 248 11.28 -8.57 15.13
N ASP A 249 11.24 -9.86 15.52
CA ASP A 249 10.59 -10.88 14.68
C ASP A 249 9.10 -10.57 14.51
N PRO A 250 8.59 -10.62 13.26
CA PRO A 250 7.22 -10.22 12.97
C PRO A 250 6.24 -11.24 13.54
N ARG A 251 5.62 -10.90 14.67
CA ARG A 251 4.59 -11.75 15.31
C ARG A 251 3.24 -11.73 14.57
N VAL A 252 2.98 -10.67 13.83
CA VAL A 252 1.76 -10.43 13.06
C VAL A 252 2.06 -9.63 11.80
N VAL A 253 1.18 -9.72 10.80
CA VAL A 253 1.25 -8.89 9.59
C VAL A 253 0.58 -7.55 9.87
N CYS A 254 1.31 -6.44 9.69
CA CYS A 254 0.81 -5.08 9.85
C CYS A 254 0.41 -4.46 8.50
N HIS A 255 -0.51 -3.49 8.50
CA HIS A 255 -0.86 -2.72 7.30
C HIS A 255 0.32 -1.91 6.72
N GLY A 256 1.24 -1.45 7.58
CA GLY A 256 2.48 -0.76 7.17
C GLY A 256 2.32 0.72 6.80
N ASP A 257 1.16 1.13 6.28
CA ASP A 257 0.83 2.54 6.00
C ASP A 257 -0.68 2.82 6.22
N CYS A 258 -1.13 2.82 7.49
CA CYS A 258 -2.55 2.99 7.85
C CYS A 258 -2.98 4.47 7.80
N TRP A 259 -2.68 5.11 6.67
CA TRP A 259 -3.07 6.48 6.39
C TRP A 259 -4.48 6.54 5.79
N ILE A 260 -5.23 7.60 6.09
CA ILE A 260 -6.65 7.74 5.72
C ILE A 260 -6.92 7.58 4.22
N ASN A 261 -5.96 7.97 3.37
CA ASN A 261 -6.10 7.84 1.91
C ASN A 261 -5.99 6.39 1.41
N ASN A 262 -5.50 5.47 2.25
CA ASN A 262 -5.45 4.03 1.96
C ASN A 262 -6.68 3.28 2.50
N LEU A 263 -7.64 4.01 3.09
CA LEU A 263 -8.82 3.45 3.72
C LEU A 263 -10.09 3.91 2.99
N LEU A 264 -11.00 2.98 2.77
CA LEU A 264 -12.32 3.26 2.20
C LEU A 264 -13.41 2.76 3.14
N PHE A 265 -14.51 3.50 3.19
CA PHE A 265 -15.60 3.29 4.13
C PHE A 265 -16.93 3.15 3.42
N ARG A 266 -17.83 2.38 4.03
CA ARG A 266 -19.21 2.17 3.60
C ARG A 266 -20.09 1.88 4.81
#